data_AF-A0A4U8TJL6-F1
#
_entry.id   AF-A0A4U8TJL6-F1
#
_cell.length_a   1.000
_cell.length_b   1.000
_cell.length_c   1.000
_cell.angle_alpha   90.00
_cell.angle_beta   90.00
_cell.angle_gamma   90.00
#
_symmetry.space_group_name_H-M   'P 1'
#
loop_
_entity.id
_entity.type
_entity.pdbx_description
1 polymer ?
#
loop_
_entity_poly.entity_id
_entity_poly.type
_entity_poly.pdbx_seq_one_letter_code
_entity_poly.pdbx_strand_id
1 'polypeptide(L)'
;MRLRLLYTLCFILGFAHTLGAKEPLENNTAYNGTAFIYSTNKPSSLTYDKKALHFIKHPIKDNVFIAFVPIGYYDKEIKFIKSGKNNIAKITIIQKDYKKEQITVAKDKISYPEEVAKRIEKERNDMIKVYRTITKGRLWDKPFIKPLDSVITSPYGTARIFNGTLKSYHGGTDFRASIGTDIKASNDGRVALVQDRYLSGKTIAIDHGEGLVSVYFHLSDFNVKQGESVKRGQIIAKSGDTGRVSGAHLHFGIVINGTNVDAMDFIEQINTLF
;
A
#
# COMPACT_ATOMS: atom_id res chain seq x y z
N MET A 1 -61.12 50.59 -22.99
CA MET A 1 -60.67 49.84 -24.18
C MET A 1 -59.70 48.76 -23.67
N ARG A 2 -60.20 47.54 -23.39
CA ARG A 2 -59.88 46.27 -24.10
C ARG A 2 -58.35 46.04 -24.17
N LEU A 3 -57.77 44.95 -23.63
CA LEU A 3 -58.07 43.57 -24.00
C LEU A 3 -57.44 42.56 -22.99
N ARG A 4 -58.15 41.46 -22.72
CA ARG A 4 -57.66 40.21 -22.12
C ARG A 4 -56.69 39.50 -23.07
N LEU A 5 -55.79 38.65 -22.56
CA LEU A 5 -55.48 37.37 -23.21
C LEU A 5 -55.12 36.28 -22.17
N LEU A 6 -56.01 35.29 -22.08
CA LEU A 6 -55.75 33.90 -21.66
C LEU A 6 -54.78 33.24 -22.66
N TYR A 7 -54.14 32.13 -22.25
CA TYR A 7 -53.69 30.95 -23.05
C TYR A 7 -52.46 30.35 -22.31
N THR A 8 -52.22 29.05 -22.11
CA THR A 8 -52.96 27.79 -22.31
C THR A 8 -52.20 26.74 -21.50
N LEU A 9 -52.94 25.81 -20.89
CA LEU A 9 -52.43 24.56 -20.33
C LEU A 9 -51.77 23.73 -21.45
N CYS A 10 -50.49 23.36 -21.34
CA CYS A 10 -49.92 22.31 -22.19
C CYS A 10 -49.45 21.14 -21.32
N PHE A 11 -50.23 20.06 -21.38
CA PHE A 11 -49.85 18.73 -20.96
C PHE A 11 -48.65 18.27 -21.79
N ILE A 12 -47.55 17.89 -21.13
CA ILE A 12 -46.59 16.95 -21.71
C ILE A 12 -46.53 15.73 -20.80
N LEU A 13 -47.21 14.68 -21.25
CA LEU A 13 -46.91 13.29 -20.89
C LEU A 13 -45.49 12.97 -21.37
N GLY A 14 -44.64 12.49 -20.46
CA GLY A 14 -43.28 12.11 -20.82
C GLY A 14 -42.63 11.23 -19.76
N PHE A 15 -42.89 9.93 -19.87
CA PHE A 15 -42.10 8.80 -19.38
C PHE A 15 -41.57 8.82 -17.94
N ALA A 16 -42.13 7.90 -17.16
CA ALA A 16 -41.44 7.30 -16.02
C ALA A 16 -40.07 6.77 -16.45
N HIS A 17 -39.02 7.39 -15.93
CA HIS A 17 -37.76 6.71 -15.67
C HIS A 17 -37.63 6.61 -14.17
N THR A 18 -37.84 5.40 -13.66
CA THR A 18 -37.27 4.96 -12.40
C THR A 18 -35.82 5.46 -12.36
N LEU A 19 -35.49 6.33 -11.40
CA LEU A 19 -34.11 6.63 -11.03
C LEU A 19 -33.49 5.37 -10.43
N GLY A 20 -33.19 4.39 -11.30
CA GLY A 20 -32.13 3.45 -11.06
C GLY A 20 -30.86 4.28 -10.98
N ALA A 21 -30.15 4.15 -9.85
CA ALA A 21 -28.91 4.85 -9.58
C ALA A 21 -28.00 4.80 -10.82
N LYS A 22 -27.80 5.96 -11.46
CA LYS A 22 -26.85 6.12 -12.55
C LYS A 22 -25.47 6.23 -11.92
N GLU A 23 -24.61 5.26 -12.22
CA GLU A 23 -23.27 5.08 -11.66
C GLU A 23 -22.36 6.30 -11.88
N PRO A 24 -21.51 6.68 -10.91
CA PRO A 24 -20.34 7.48 -11.19
C PRO A 24 -19.16 6.55 -11.54
N LEU A 25 -18.92 6.34 -12.84
CA LEU A 25 -17.81 5.53 -13.40
C LEU A 25 -16.62 6.36 -13.89
N GLU A 26 -16.55 7.65 -13.59
CA GLU A 26 -15.47 8.54 -14.03
C GLU A 26 -14.89 9.21 -12.77
N ASN A 27 -13.87 8.68 -12.10
CA ASN A 27 -12.47 8.73 -12.53
C ASN A 27 -11.63 7.78 -11.64
N ASN A 28 -11.87 6.47 -11.75
CA ASN A 28 -11.10 5.43 -11.07
C ASN A 28 -9.66 5.34 -11.62
N THR A 29 -8.88 6.38 -11.40
CA THR A 29 -7.50 6.48 -11.86
C THR A 29 -6.58 6.29 -10.67
N ALA A 30 -5.55 5.48 -10.85
CA ALA A 30 -4.54 5.26 -9.82
C ALA A 30 -3.16 5.19 -10.46
N TYR A 31 -2.14 5.60 -9.72
CA TYR A 31 -0.78 5.50 -10.21
C TYR A 31 -0.23 4.09 -9.94
N ASN A 32 0.59 3.55 -10.84
CA ASN A 32 1.31 2.31 -10.54
C ASN A 32 2.15 2.47 -9.26
N GLY A 33 2.15 1.46 -8.41
CA GLY A 33 2.82 1.50 -7.12
C GLY A 33 2.08 2.24 -6.00
N THR A 34 0.81 2.61 -6.17
CA THR A 34 -0.01 3.26 -5.13
C THR A 34 -1.15 2.35 -4.66
N ALA A 35 -1.90 2.80 -3.65
CA ALA A 35 -3.14 2.14 -3.23
C ALA A 35 -4.35 2.99 -3.65
N PHE A 36 -5.32 2.37 -4.31
CA PHE A 36 -6.62 2.98 -4.58
C PHE A 36 -7.61 2.58 -3.48
N ILE A 37 -8.34 3.56 -2.91
CA ILE A 37 -9.35 3.32 -1.88
C ILE A 37 -10.71 3.17 -2.54
N TYR A 38 -11.16 1.93 -2.72
CA TYR A 38 -12.49 1.64 -3.23
C TYR A 38 -13.53 1.76 -2.11
N SER A 39 -14.54 2.62 -2.30
CA SER A 39 -15.60 2.86 -1.31
C SER A 39 -16.95 2.34 -1.82
N THR A 40 -17.75 1.75 -0.93
CA THR A 40 -19.11 1.26 -1.23
C THR A 40 -19.98 1.27 0.01
N ASN A 41 -21.31 1.38 -0.17
CA ASN A 41 -22.28 1.16 0.90
C ASN A 41 -22.79 -0.30 0.95
N LYS A 42 -22.38 -1.14 -0.01
CA LYS A 42 -22.80 -2.53 -0.16
C LYS A 42 -21.56 -3.41 -0.38
N PRO A 43 -20.79 -3.70 0.69
CA PRO A 43 -19.63 -4.57 0.55
C PRO A 43 -20.08 -5.94 0.04
N SER A 44 -19.36 -6.48 -0.92
CA SER A 44 -19.64 -7.77 -1.54
C SER A 44 -18.33 -8.50 -1.80
N SER A 45 -18.41 -9.77 -2.19
CA SER A 45 -17.22 -10.55 -2.54
C SER A 45 -16.62 -10.05 -3.86
N LEU A 46 -15.76 -9.04 -3.76
CA LEU A 46 -15.05 -8.46 -4.89
C LEU A 46 -13.62 -8.97 -4.97
N THR A 47 -13.08 -8.97 -6.18
CA THR A 47 -11.70 -9.35 -6.45
C THR A 47 -10.99 -8.29 -7.29
N TYR A 48 -9.68 -8.17 -7.09
CA TYR A 48 -8.77 -7.43 -7.95
C TYR A 48 -7.55 -8.30 -8.21
N ASP A 49 -7.19 -8.48 -9.47
CA ASP A 49 -6.08 -9.35 -9.88
C ASP A 49 -6.15 -10.77 -9.26
N LYS A 50 -7.35 -11.36 -9.30
CA LYS A 50 -7.68 -12.68 -8.72
C LYS A 50 -7.57 -12.78 -7.19
N LYS A 51 -7.22 -11.69 -6.49
CA LYS A 51 -7.19 -11.63 -5.03
C LYS A 51 -8.48 -11.04 -4.50
N ALA A 52 -8.96 -11.53 -3.37
CA ALA A 52 -10.12 -10.96 -2.69
C ALA A 52 -9.81 -9.55 -2.20
N LEU A 53 -10.79 -8.66 -2.30
CA LEU A 53 -10.76 -7.37 -1.62
C LEU A 53 -11.30 -7.55 -0.19
N HIS A 54 -10.61 -6.92 0.76
CA HIS A 54 -10.96 -6.97 2.17
C HIS A 54 -11.55 -5.63 2.58
N PHE A 55 -12.83 -5.67 2.99
CA PHE A 55 -13.58 -4.48 3.35
C PHE A 55 -13.48 -4.20 4.84
N ILE A 56 -13.18 -2.96 5.18
CA ILE A 56 -13.27 -2.40 6.53
C ILE A 56 -14.34 -1.31 6.56
N LYS A 57 -14.93 -1.06 7.72
CA LYS A 57 -15.80 0.12 7.91
C LYS A 57 -14.99 1.39 7.68
N HIS A 58 -15.56 2.37 7.00
CA HIS A 58 -14.98 3.71 6.91
C HIS A 58 -14.78 4.27 8.34
N PRO A 59 -13.66 4.95 8.63
CA PRO A 59 -13.37 5.42 9.99
C PRO A 59 -14.42 6.41 10.53
N ILE A 60 -14.92 7.34 9.69
CA ILE A 60 -15.93 8.34 10.10
C ILE A 60 -17.35 8.07 9.57
N LYS A 61 -17.50 7.72 8.29
CA LYS A 61 -18.83 7.63 7.64
C LYS A 61 -19.54 6.33 7.97
N ASP A 62 -20.69 6.43 8.62
CA ASP A 62 -21.58 5.29 8.86
C ASP A 62 -22.03 4.65 7.55
N ASN A 63 -22.19 3.32 7.57
CA ASN A 63 -22.63 2.51 6.43
C ASN A 63 -21.75 2.60 5.16
N VAL A 64 -20.57 3.22 5.24
CA VAL A 64 -19.57 3.18 4.18
C VAL A 64 -18.50 2.15 4.54
N PHE A 65 -18.14 1.33 3.57
CA PHE A 65 -17.05 0.38 3.64
C PHE A 65 -16.01 0.74 2.61
N ILE A 66 -14.75 0.52 2.97
CA ILE A 66 -13.61 0.76 2.09
C ILE A 66 -12.80 -0.53 1.93
N ALA A 67 -12.21 -0.71 0.76
CA ALA A 67 -11.22 -1.73 0.50
C ALA A 67 -9.99 -1.10 -0.17
N PHE A 68 -8.81 -1.55 0.24
CA PHE A 68 -7.58 -1.13 -0.39
C PHE A 68 -7.29 -1.99 -1.62
N VAL A 69 -7.15 -1.33 -2.77
CA VAL A 69 -6.80 -1.94 -4.05
C VAL A 69 -5.35 -1.57 -4.37
N PRO A 70 -4.37 -2.46 -4.14
CA PRO A 70 -2.98 -2.14 -4.41
C PRO A 70 -2.69 -2.20 -5.90
N ILE A 71 -2.19 -1.10 -6.45
CA ILE A 71 -1.70 -1.05 -7.82
C ILE A 71 -0.19 -1.33 -7.77
N GLY A 72 0.23 -2.47 -8.30
CA GLY A 72 1.64 -2.86 -8.27
C GLY A 72 2.53 -1.91 -9.07
N TYR A 73 3.81 -1.84 -8.72
CA TYR A 73 4.81 -1.04 -9.46
C TYR A 73 4.85 -1.39 -10.95
N TYR A 74 4.77 -2.68 -11.27
CA TYR A 74 4.80 -3.17 -12.65
C TYR A 74 3.43 -3.23 -13.31
N ASP A 75 2.37 -2.86 -12.61
CA ASP A 75 1.04 -2.85 -13.20
C ASP A 75 0.97 -1.77 -14.28
N LYS A 76 0.40 -2.16 -15.40
CA LYS A 76 0.20 -1.33 -16.58
C LYS A 76 -1.28 -1.38 -16.96
N GLU A 77 -1.69 -0.44 -17.81
CA GLU A 77 -2.97 -0.48 -18.50
C GLU A 77 -4.20 -0.36 -17.57
N ILE A 78 -5.33 -0.87 -18.03
CA ILE A 78 -6.60 -0.86 -17.31
C ILE A 78 -6.74 -2.18 -16.55
N LYS A 79 -7.06 -2.11 -15.26
CA LYS A 79 -7.46 -3.27 -14.45
C LYS A 79 -8.92 -3.13 -14.00
N PHE A 80 -9.51 -4.20 -13.48
CA PHE A 80 -10.91 -4.20 -13.06
C PHE A 80 -11.08 -4.78 -11.67
N ILE A 81 -11.96 -4.16 -10.89
CA ILE A 81 -12.58 -4.79 -9.72
C ILE A 81 -13.73 -5.65 -10.24
N LYS A 82 -13.80 -6.91 -9.80
CA LYS A 82 -14.76 -7.89 -10.32
C LYS A 82 -15.58 -8.56 -9.23
N SER A 83 -16.84 -8.84 -9.55
CA SER A 83 -17.72 -9.76 -8.81
C SER A 83 -17.92 -11.00 -9.67
N GLY A 84 -17.24 -12.09 -9.33
CA GLY A 84 -17.15 -13.27 -10.20
C GLY A 84 -16.58 -12.90 -11.58
N LYS A 85 -17.38 -13.08 -12.63
CA LYS A 85 -17.02 -12.73 -14.02
C LYS A 85 -17.34 -11.29 -14.41
N ASN A 86 -18.13 -10.58 -13.60
CA ASN A 86 -18.64 -9.25 -13.92
C ASN A 86 -17.65 -8.17 -13.50
N ASN A 87 -17.40 -7.20 -14.38
CA ASN A 87 -16.62 -6.02 -14.07
C ASN A 87 -17.49 -5.03 -13.30
N ILE A 88 -17.09 -4.67 -12.08
CA ILE A 88 -17.81 -3.75 -11.19
C ILE A 88 -17.20 -2.35 -11.25
N ALA A 89 -15.88 -2.25 -11.39
CA ALA A 89 -15.21 -0.97 -11.59
C ALA A 89 -14.02 -1.16 -12.53
N LYS A 90 -13.86 -0.22 -13.46
CA LYS A 90 -12.65 -0.06 -14.27
C LYS A 90 -11.66 0.78 -13.49
N ILE A 91 -10.38 0.42 -13.44
CA ILE A 91 -9.29 1.21 -12.88
C ILE A 91 -8.30 1.52 -14.00
N THR A 92 -8.11 2.80 -14.31
CA THR A 92 -7.11 3.27 -15.28
C THR A 92 -5.79 3.51 -14.55
N ILE A 93 -4.72 2.81 -14.94
CA ILE A 93 -3.42 2.94 -14.29
C ILE A 93 -2.54 3.93 -15.04
N ILE A 94 -2.13 5.01 -14.36
CA ILE A 94 -1.15 5.97 -14.87
C ILE A 94 0.24 5.58 -14.39
N GLN A 95 1.22 5.60 -15.30
CA GLN A 95 2.61 5.35 -14.92
C GLN A 95 3.21 6.61 -14.28
N LYS A 96 3.68 6.50 -13.03
CA LYS A 96 4.50 7.53 -12.37
C LYS A 96 5.88 7.61 -13.03
N ASP A 97 6.41 8.82 -13.16
CA ASP A 97 7.79 9.04 -13.58
C ASP A 97 8.74 8.87 -12.39
N TYR A 98 9.08 7.62 -12.11
CA TYR A 98 9.96 7.27 -11.00
C TYR A 98 11.40 7.68 -11.28
N LYS A 99 12.09 8.17 -10.22
CA LYS A 99 13.54 8.43 -10.25
C LYS A 99 14.28 7.17 -10.71
N LYS A 100 15.37 7.35 -11.45
CA LYS A 100 16.18 6.26 -12.01
C LYS A 100 17.61 6.37 -11.50
N GLU A 101 18.12 5.27 -10.98
CA GLU A 101 19.53 5.08 -10.66
C GLU A 101 20.14 4.20 -11.74
N GLN A 102 21.09 4.75 -12.51
CA GLN A 102 21.84 4.00 -13.51
C GLN A 102 23.12 3.47 -12.89
N ILE A 103 23.27 2.14 -12.94
CA ILE A 103 24.44 1.45 -12.39
C ILE A 103 25.05 0.61 -13.50
N THR A 104 26.31 0.89 -13.84
CA THR A 104 27.08 0.06 -14.77
C THR A 104 27.84 -0.98 -13.96
N VAL A 105 27.56 -2.27 -14.20
CA VAL A 105 28.24 -3.38 -13.52
C VAL A 105 28.72 -4.42 -14.53
N ALA A 106 29.81 -5.12 -14.21
CA ALA A 106 30.23 -6.30 -14.97
C ALA A 106 29.11 -7.36 -14.98
N LYS A 107 28.86 -8.02 -16.12
CA LYS A 107 27.70 -8.92 -16.36
C LYS A 107 27.63 -10.12 -15.40
N ASP A 108 28.73 -10.41 -14.74
CA ASP A 108 29.06 -11.63 -14.01
C ASP A 108 28.95 -11.48 -12.47
N LYS A 109 28.51 -10.33 -11.94
CA LYS A 109 28.45 -10.11 -10.49
C LYS A 109 27.06 -9.79 -9.99
N ILE A 110 26.38 -10.81 -9.46
CA ILE A 110 25.87 -10.95 -8.09
C ILE A 110 25.38 -12.41 -8.01
N SER A 111 26.30 -13.34 -7.79
CA SER A 111 25.95 -14.71 -7.41
C SER A 111 26.24 -14.86 -5.93
N TYR A 112 25.26 -15.32 -5.15
CA TYR A 112 25.46 -15.64 -3.74
C TYR A 112 26.00 -17.07 -3.62
N PRO A 113 26.86 -17.34 -2.63
CA PRO A 113 27.15 -18.72 -2.23
C PRO A 113 25.85 -19.50 -2.02
N GLU A 114 25.83 -20.80 -2.33
CA GLU A 114 24.62 -21.62 -2.32
C GLU A 114 23.86 -21.53 -0.98
N GLU A 115 24.56 -21.61 0.14
CA GLU A 115 23.98 -21.50 1.48
C GLU A 115 23.34 -20.13 1.75
N VAL A 116 23.95 -19.06 1.25
CA VAL A 116 23.38 -17.72 1.32
C VAL A 116 22.13 -17.62 0.43
N ALA A 117 22.16 -18.18 -0.77
CA ALA A 117 21.00 -18.22 -1.67
C ALA A 117 19.83 -18.99 -1.04
N LYS A 118 20.08 -20.15 -0.41
CA LYS A 118 19.08 -20.93 0.34
C LYS A 118 18.49 -20.14 1.50
N ARG A 119 19.34 -19.44 2.28
CA ARG A 119 18.88 -18.55 3.37
C ARG A 119 17.96 -17.45 2.84
N ILE A 120 18.39 -16.73 1.80
CA ILE A 120 17.60 -15.64 1.18
C ILE A 120 16.25 -16.17 0.71
N GLU A 121 16.24 -17.33 0.05
CA GLU A 121 15.01 -17.93 -0.47
C GLU A 121 14.05 -18.33 0.64
N LYS A 122 14.55 -18.96 1.72
CA LYS A 122 13.75 -19.27 2.91
C LYS A 122 13.16 -18.00 3.52
N GLU A 123 13.99 -17.00 3.78
CA GLU A 123 13.57 -15.72 4.36
C GLU A 123 12.53 -15.00 3.48
N ARG A 124 12.69 -15.06 2.16
CA ARG A 124 11.72 -14.51 1.19
C ARG A 124 10.37 -15.21 1.33
N ASN A 125 10.37 -16.54 1.39
CA ASN A 125 9.14 -17.33 1.53
C ASN A 125 8.46 -17.07 2.88
N ASP A 126 9.22 -16.90 3.96
CA ASP A 126 8.67 -16.56 5.27
C ASP A 126 8.02 -15.16 5.27
N MET A 127 8.64 -14.17 4.64
CA MET A 127 8.02 -12.84 4.49
C MET A 127 6.77 -12.85 3.60
N ILE A 128 6.76 -13.66 2.54
CA ILE A 128 5.58 -13.81 1.69
C ILE A 128 4.39 -14.36 2.47
N LYS A 129 4.61 -15.26 3.43
CA LYS A 129 3.55 -15.73 4.33
C LYS A 129 3.00 -14.58 5.18
N VAL A 130 3.87 -13.74 5.75
CA VAL A 130 3.46 -12.54 6.49
C VAL A 130 2.58 -11.64 5.62
N TYR A 131 3.05 -11.28 4.42
CA TYR A 131 2.33 -10.37 3.53
C TYR A 131 1.02 -10.91 2.95
N ARG A 132 0.82 -12.23 2.96
CA ARG A 132 -0.40 -12.89 2.45
C ARG A 132 -1.35 -13.33 3.55
N THR A 133 -0.95 -13.20 4.81
CA THR A 133 -1.82 -13.52 5.94
C THR A 133 -2.89 -12.43 6.05
N ILE A 134 -4.16 -12.85 6.14
CA ILE A 134 -5.29 -11.94 6.30
C ILE A 134 -5.86 -12.13 7.70
N THR A 135 -5.40 -11.31 8.64
CA THR A 135 -6.00 -11.23 9.98
C THR A 135 -7.34 -10.50 9.88
N LYS A 136 -8.42 -11.16 10.31
CA LYS A 136 -9.75 -10.57 10.28
C LYS A 136 -9.91 -9.47 11.32
N GLY A 137 -10.52 -8.36 10.90
CA GLY A 137 -10.73 -7.18 11.72
C GLY A 137 -9.62 -6.15 11.53
N ARG A 138 -10.04 -4.87 11.51
CA ARG A 138 -9.14 -3.71 11.53
C ARG A 138 -8.57 -3.54 12.94
N LEU A 139 -7.24 -3.46 13.07
CA LEU A 139 -6.56 -3.32 14.37
C LEU A 139 -6.26 -1.87 14.77
N TRP A 140 -6.61 -0.92 13.93
CA TRP A 140 -6.33 0.51 14.09
C TRP A 140 -7.59 1.36 13.96
N ASP A 141 -7.56 2.53 14.58
CA ASP A 141 -8.66 3.49 14.62
C ASP A 141 -8.17 4.96 14.51
N LYS A 142 -6.89 5.16 14.19
CA LYS A 142 -6.25 6.48 14.09
C LYS A 142 -5.57 6.66 12.72
N PRO A 143 -5.30 7.91 12.31
CA PRO A 143 -4.44 8.21 11.17
C PRO A 143 -3.06 7.55 11.31
N PHE A 144 -2.50 7.03 10.23
CA PHE A 144 -1.12 6.51 10.21
C PHE A 144 -0.10 7.65 10.35
N ILE A 145 1.04 7.39 10.98
CA ILE A 145 2.18 8.33 11.06
C ILE A 145 3.38 7.83 10.29
N LYS A 146 4.22 8.76 9.85
CA LYS A 146 5.59 8.41 9.48
C LYS A 146 6.28 7.82 10.72
N PRO A 147 7.05 6.73 10.55
CA PRO A 147 7.73 6.08 11.68
C PRO A 147 8.91 6.89 12.22
N LEU A 148 9.36 7.86 11.43
CA LEU A 148 10.45 8.77 11.72
C LEU A 148 10.17 10.13 11.07
N ASP A 149 10.38 11.21 11.80
CA ASP A 149 10.34 12.57 11.26
C ASP A 149 11.74 12.96 10.78
N SER A 150 12.02 12.66 9.52
CA SER A 150 13.34 12.87 8.90
C SER A 150 13.22 13.03 7.39
N VAL A 151 14.31 13.44 6.77
CA VAL A 151 14.45 13.60 5.32
C VAL A 151 14.38 12.24 4.63
N ILE A 152 13.56 12.16 3.58
CA ILE A 152 13.54 10.99 2.67
C ILE A 152 14.78 11.05 1.77
N THR A 153 15.63 10.04 1.85
CA THR A 153 16.86 9.92 1.06
C THR A 153 16.66 9.12 -0.23
N SER A 154 15.77 8.13 -0.21
CA SER A 154 15.37 7.38 -1.40
C SER A 154 13.87 7.10 -1.39
N PRO A 155 13.08 7.69 -2.30
CA PRO A 155 11.64 7.46 -2.34
C PRO A 155 11.31 6.06 -2.89
N TYR A 156 10.08 5.64 -2.64
CA TYR A 156 9.49 4.46 -3.29
C TYR A 156 9.58 4.53 -4.81
N GLY A 157 9.73 3.36 -5.42
CA GLY A 157 9.70 3.20 -6.87
C GLY A 157 10.98 3.60 -7.57
N THR A 158 12.00 4.13 -6.87
CA THR A 158 13.30 4.45 -7.46
C THR A 158 13.84 3.24 -8.23
N ALA A 159 13.95 3.39 -9.55
CA ALA A 159 14.22 2.34 -10.50
C ALA A 159 15.72 2.06 -10.57
N ARG A 160 16.13 0.80 -10.39
CA ARG A 160 17.52 0.38 -10.54
C ARG A 160 17.75 -0.21 -11.91
N ILE A 161 18.45 0.55 -12.74
CA ILE A 161 18.76 0.20 -14.12
C ILE A 161 20.22 -0.28 -14.19
N PHE A 162 20.41 -1.56 -14.49
CA PHE A 162 21.74 -2.15 -14.67
C PHE A 162 21.99 -2.39 -16.15
N ASN A 163 23.07 -1.80 -16.67
CA ASN A 163 23.47 -1.93 -18.09
C ASN A 163 22.29 -1.67 -19.05
N GLY A 164 21.53 -0.59 -18.80
CA GLY A 164 20.37 -0.20 -19.62
C GLY A 164 19.08 -0.97 -19.36
N THR A 165 19.06 -1.97 -18.47
CA THR A 165 17.86 -2.77 -18.18
C THR A 165 17.35 -2.53 -16.76
N LEU A 166 16.04 -2.30 -16.60
CA LEU A 166 15.39 -2.28 -15.28
C LEU A 166 15.52 -3.66 -14.61
N LYS A 167 16.23 -3.74 -13.48
CA LYS A 167 16.39 -5.00 -12.73
C LYS A 167 15.56 -5.06 -11.47
N SER A 168 15.41 -3.93 -10.78
CA SER A 168 14.55 -3.83 -9.60
C SER A 168 14.06 -2.40 -9.43
N TYR A 169 13.16 -2.21 -8.47
CA TYR A 169 12.78 -0.89 -7.96
C TYR A 169 12.93 -0.87 -6.43
N HIS A 170 12.86 0.31 -5.85
CA HIS A 170 12.85 0.48 -4.41
C HIS A 170 11.43 0.24 -3.84
N GLY A 171 11.23 -0.88 -3.12
CA GLY A 171 9.92 -1.32 -2.64
C GLY A 171 9.39 -0.62 -1.37
N GLY A 172 10.05 0.43 -0.91
CA GLY A 172 9.70 1.20 0.28
C GLY A 172 10.30 2.60 0.20
N THR A 173 10.39 3.30 1.32
CA THR A 173 10.95 4.65 1.42
C THR A 173 12.06 4.67 2.45
N ASP A 174 13.20 5.23 2.09
CA ASP A 174 14.35 5.35 2.98
C ASP A 174 14.37 6.74 3.61
N PHE A 175 14.49 6.76 4.92
CA PHE A 175 14.65 7.96 5.74
C PHE A 175 16.08 8.06 6.25
N ARG A 176 16.65 9.27 6.23
CA ARG A 176 17.92 9.54 6.88
C ARG A 176 17.83 9.23 8.37
N ALA A 177 18.68 8.35 8.88
CA ALA A 177 18.74 8.05 10.30
C ALA A 177 20.16 7.65 10.69
N SER A 178 20.67 8.17 11.80
CA SER A 178 21.88 7.64 12.43
C SER A 178 21.56 6.32 13.12
N ILE A 179 22.55 5.44 13.34
CA ILE A 179 22.35 4.24 14.18
C ILE A 179 21.84 4.66 15.55
N GLY A 180 20.84 3.95 16.08
CA GLY A 180 20.30 4.20 17.42
C GLY A 180 19.12 5.19 17.46
N THR A 181 18.66 5.72 16.32
CA THR A 181 17.50 6.62 16.27
C THR A 181 16.22 5.84 16.57
N ASP A 182 15.34 6.37 17.40
CA ASP A 182 14.07 5.73 17.75
C ASP A 182 13.13 5.60 16.55
N ILE A 183 12.62 4.39 16.33
CA ILE A 183 11.65 4.09 15.27
C ILE A 183 10.29 3.76 15.88
N LYS A 184 9.27 4.46 15.41
CA LYS A 184 7.90 4.35 15.92
C LYS A 184 7.05 3.42 15.06
N ALA A 185 6.12 2.69 15.69
CA ALA A 185 5.05 2.02 14.98
C ALA A 185 4.15 3.05 14.26
N SER A 186 3.96 2.85 12.96
CA SER A 186 3.15 3.75 12.11
C SER A 186 1.67 3.78 12.53
N ASN A 187 1.15 2.67 13.06
CA ASN A 187 -0.17 2.59 13.66
C ASN A 187 -0.28 1.41 14.64
N ASP A 188 -1.43 1.28 15.29
CA ASP A 188 -1.79 0.11 16.10
C ASP A 188 -1.76 -1.17 15.26
N GLY A 189 -1.30 -2.28 15.85
CA GLY A 189 -1.25 -3.56 15.17
C GLY A 189 -0.64 -4.66 16.02
N ARG A 190 -0.36 -5.80 15.37
CA ARG A 190 0.31 -6.94 15.97
C ARG A 190 1.62 -7.21 15.23
N VAL A 191 2.70 -7.37 15.97
CA VAL A 191 4.01 -7.68 15.40
C VAL A 191 3.97 -9.08 14.78
N ALA A 192 4.02 -9.15 13.46
CA ALA A 192 3.93 -10.39 12.70
C ALA A 192 5.29 -11.07 12.49
N LEU A 193 6.37 -10.29 12.51
CA LEU A 193 7.73 -10.79 12.33
C LEU A 193 8.74 -9.90 13.05
N VAL A 194 9.69 -10.52 13.73
CA VAL A 194 10.92 -9.90 14.27
C VAL A 194 12.07 -10.84 13.93
N GLN A 195 12.96 -10.45 13.03
CA GLN A 195 14.01 -11.36 12.54
C GLN A 195 15.23 -10.61 12.00
N ASP A 196 16.41 -11.16 12.22
CA ASP A 196 17.62 -10.75 11.50
C ASP A 196 17.76 -11.51 10.17
N ARG A 197 17.72 -10.77 9.07
CA ARG A 197 17.61 -11.29 7.70
C ARG A 197 18.79 -10.87 6.85
N TYR A 198 19.15 -11.68 5.86
CA TYR A 198 20.35 -11.45 5.07
C TYR A 198 20.31 -10.14 4.29
N LEU A 199 19.20 -9.84 3.60
CA LEU A 199 19.08 -8.65 2.77
C LEU A 199 18.57 -7.43 3.54
N SER A 200 17.49 -7.60 4.31
CA SER A 200 16.81 -6.51 5.02
C SER A 200 17.36 -6.28 6.43
N GLY A 201 18.35 -7.06 6.88
CA GLY A 201 18.90 -6.96 8.23
C GLY A 201 17.84 -7.26 9.29
N LYS A 202 18.01 -6.68 10.46
CA LYS A 202 17.01 -6.69 11.54
C LYS A 202 15.73 -6.04 11.03
N THR A 203 14.69 -6.84 10.97
CA THR A 203 13.42 -6.55 10.30
C THR A 203 12.27 -6.70 11.28
N ILE A 204 11.37 -5.72 11.30
CA ILE A 204 10.05 -5.83 11.93
C ILE A 204 8.97 -5.74 10.85
N ALA A 205 7.93 -6.56 10.98
CA ALA A 205 6.67 -6.39 10.27
C ALA A 205 5.51 -6.27 11.27
N ILE A 206 4.64 -5.28 11.09
CA ILE A 206 3.43 -5.10 11.90
C ILE A 206 2.22 -5.32 11.02
N ASP A 207 1.39 -6.29 11.38
CA ASP A 207 0.08 -6.54 10.79
C ASP A 207 -0.95 -5.60 11.43
N HIS A 208 -1.63 -4.84 10.59
CA HIS A 208 -2.67 -3.88 10.95
C HIS A 208 -4.09 -4.44 10.73
N GLY A 209 -4.20 -5.69 10.28
CA GLY A 209 -5.45 -6.35 9.94
C GLY A 209 -5.87 -6.16 8.48
N GLU A 210 -6.73 -7.05 8.00
CA GLU A 210 -7.32 -7.08 6.65
C GLU A 210 -6.29 -6.94 5.51
N GLY A 211 -5.12 -7.53 5.69
CA GLY A 211 -4.07 -7.61 4.68
C GLY A 211 -3.18 -6.37 4.56
N LEU A 212 -3.26 -5.43 5.52
CA LEU A 212 -2.40 -4.25 5.62
C LEU A 212 -1.23 -4.51 6.58
N VAL A 213 0.00 -4.36 6.09
CA VAL A 213 1.23 -4.59 6.85
C VAL A 213 2.18 -3.39 6.68
N SER A 214 2.80 -2.93 7.77
CA SER A 214 3.96 -2.03 7.70
C SER A 214 5.25 -2.78 7.99
N VAL A 215 6.34 -2.37 7.33
CA VAL A 215 7.67 -3.01 7.48
C VAL A 215 8.77 -1.99 7.77
N TYR A 216 9.74 -2.43 8.57
CA TYR A 216 10.85 -1.62 9.07
C TYR A 216 12.13 -2.46 8.96
N PHE A 217 13.07 -2.05 8.10
CA PHE A 217 14.32 -2.79 7.85
C PHE A 217 15.55 -2.05 8.36
N HIS A 218 16.68 -2.75 8.28
CA HIS A 218 18.01 -2.22 8.58
C HIS A 218 18.15 -1.71 10.01
N LEU A 219 17.39 -2.29 10.94
CA LEU A 219 17.38 -1.85 12.34
C LEU A 219 18.70 -2.25 13.03
N SER A 220 19.04 -1.59 14.13
CA SER A 220 20.17 -1.98 14.99
C SER A 220 19.71 -2.82 16.18
N ASP A 221 18.51 -2.55 16.69
CA ASP A 221 17.94 -3.24 17.84
C ASP A 221 16.42 -3.34 17.79
N PHE A 222 15.86 -4.32 18.51
CA PHE A 222 14.43 -4.58 18.61
C PHE A 222 13.91 -4.24 20.01
N ASN A 223 12.82 -3.49 20.09
CA ASN A 223 12.15 -3.18 21.36
C ASN A 223 10.83 -3.96 21.54
N VAL A 224 10.51 -4.84 20.59
CA VAL A 224 9.27 -5.64 20.58
C VAL A 224 9.55 -7.08 20.18
N LYS A 225 8.62 -7.97 20.50
CA LYS A 225 8.70 -9.39 20.15
C LYS A 225 7.60 -9.78 19.17
N GLN A 226 7.84 -10.84 18.40
CA GLN A 226 6.81 -11.40 17.53
C GLN A 226 5.57 -11.81 18.34
N GLY A 227 4.38 -11.42 17.85
CA GLY A 227 3.09 -11.66 18.48
C GLY A 227 2.64 -10.57 19.46
N GLU A 228 3.51 -9.61 19.78
CA GLU A 228 3.19 -8.46 20.64
C GLU A 228 2.21 -7.49 19.96
N SER A 229 1.28 -6.93 20.72
CA SER A 229 0.43 -5.82 20.26
C SER A 229 1.15 -4.50 20.49
N VAL A 230 1.18 -3.65 19.48
CA VAL A 230 1.84 -2.35 19.54
C VAL A 230 0.83 -1.22 19.30
N LYS A 231 1.13 -0.05 19.86
CA LYS A 231 0.34 1.16 19.68
C LYS A 231 1.03 2.13 18.72
N ARG A 232 0.23 2.88 17.96
CA ARG A 232 0.69 3.99 17.13
C ARG A 232 1.62 4.90 17.94
N GLY A 233 2.83 5.14 17.42
CA GLY A 233 3.83 5.99 18.08
C GLY A 233 4.70 5.29 19.11
N GLN A 234 4.40 4.04 19.50
CA GLN A 234 5.27 3.24 20.35
C GLN A 234 6.63 3.04 19.68
N ILE A 235 7.71 3.20 20.45
CA ILE A 235 9.07 2.89 19.98
C ILE A 235 9.18 1.37 19.87
N ILE A 236 9.40 0.88 18.66
CA ILE A 236 9.46 -0.57 18.36
C ILE A 236 10.88 -1.06 18.08
N ALA A 237 11.80 -0.15 17.77
CA ALA A 237 13.16 -0.48 17.39
C ALA A 237 14.05 0.77 17.38
N LYS A 238 15.34 0.52 17.13
CA LYS A 238 16.32 1.54 16.78
C LYS A 238 16.77 1.39 15.32
N SER A 239 16.94 2.48 14.58
CA SER A 239 17.51 2.44 13.23
C SER A 239 18.95 1.95 13.25
N GLY A 240 19.42 1.40 12.14
CA GLY A 240 20.77 0.88 12.03
C GLY A 240 21.25 0.83 10.59
N ASP A 241 22.15 -0.11 10.34
CA ASP A 241 22.77 -0.39 9.05
C ASP A 241 22.93 -1.91 8.83
N THR A 242 22.06 -2.72 9.44
CA THR A 242 22.13 -4.18 9.28
C THR A 242 21.57 -4.64 7.92
N GLY A 243 22.04 -5.79 7.44
CA GLY A 243 21.67 -6.34 6.13
C GLY A 243 22.51 -5.75 5.00
N ARG A 244 21.95 -5.70 3.80
CA ARG A 244 22.67 -5.25 2.60
C ARG A 244 22.42 -3.78 2.31
N VAL A 245 23.16 -2.91 2.99
CA VAL A 245 23.06 -1.43 2.89
C VAL A 245 24.42 -0.77 2.74
N SER A 246 24.45 0.47 2.25
CA SER A 246 25.66 1.29 2.11
C SER A 246 25.91 2.24 3.29
N GLY A 247 24.95 2.37 4.20
CA GLY A 247 25.06 3.22 5.39
C GLY A 247 23.75 3.27 6.16
N ALA A 248 23.80 3.88 7.34
CA ALA A 248 22.67 3.94 8.27
C ALA A 248 21.48 4.73 7.71
N HIS A 249 20.31 4.10 7.77
CA HIS A 249 19.01 4.68 7.39
C HIS A 249 17.88 3.81 7.95
N LEU A 250 16.64 4.32 7.89
CA LEU A 250 15.44 3.50 8.06
C LEU A 250 14.82 3.24 6.70
N HIS A 251 14.65 1.97 6.33
CA HIS A 251 13.74 1.61 5.24
C HIS A 251 12.37 1.28 5.80
N PHE A 252 11.34 1.96 5.29
CA PHE A 252 9.95 1.80 5.70
C PHE A 252 9.06 1.46 4.49
N GLY A 253 8.17 0.48 4.65
CA GLY A 253 7.27 0.07 3.58
C GLY A 253 5.85 -0.20 4.07
N ILE A 254 4.90 -0.10 3.14
CA ILE A 254 3.50 -0.53 3.31
C ILE A 254 3.21 -1.62 2.29
N VAL A 255 2.60 -2.70 2.76
CA VAL A 255 2.21 -3.85 1.96
C VAL A 255 0.73 -4.09 2.14
N ILE A 256 0.02 -4.21 1.02
CA ILE A 256 -1.42 -4.45 0.98
C ILE A 256 -1.67 -5.69 0.15
N ASN A 257 -2.30 -6.71 0.72
CA ASN A 257 -2.66 -7.97 0.03
C ASN A 257 -1.47 -8.59 -0.73
N GLY A 258 -0.28 -8.54 -0.14
CA GLY A 258 0.94 -9.07 -0.73
C GLY A 258 1.66 -8.17 -1.74
N THR A 259 1.21 -6.93 -1.93
CA THR A 259 1.78 -5.98 -2.89
C THR A 259 2.34 -4.75 -2.16
N ASN A 260 3.62 -4.44 -2.37
CA ASN A 260 4.21 -3.20 -1.86
C ASN A 260 3.56 -1.99 -2.57
N VAL A 261 3.30 -0.94 -1.83
CA VAL A 261 2.82 0.34 -2.33
C VAL A 261 3.67 1.47 -1.75
N ASP A 262 3.61 2.64 -2.38
CA ASP A 262 4.22 3.86 -1.88
C ASP A 262 3.63 4.20 -0.51
N ALA A 263 4.45 4.05 0.52
CA ALA A 263 4.04 4.24 1.91
C ALA A 263 3.68 5.69 2.22
N MET A 264 4.31 6.67 1.56
CA MET A 264 4.03 8.09 1.82
C MET A 264 2.69 8.47 1.19
N ASP A 265 2.47 8.05 -0.04
CA ASP A 265 1.20 8.19 -0.76
C ASP A 265 0.04 7.49 -0.02
N PHE A 266 0.26 6.27 0.47
CA PHE A 266 -0.74 5.55 1.28
C PHE A 266 -1.09 6.31 2.56
N ILE A 267 -0.10 6.76 3.34
CA ILE A 267 -0.33 7.49 4.59
C ILE A 267 -1.10 8.78 4.33
N GLU A 268 -0.74 9.54 3.29
CA GLU A 268 -1.46 10.75 2.90
C GLU A 268 -2.92 10.44 2.58
N GLN A 269 -3.17 9.50 1.67
CA GLN A 269 -4.52 9.14 1.24
C GLN A 269 -5.39 8.61 2.38
N ILE A 270 -4.90 7.64 3.17
CA ILE A 270 -5.71 7.02 4.22
C ILE A 270 -6.06 8.00 5.34
N ASN A 271 -5.17 8.95 5.61
CA ASN A 271 -5.39 9.95 6.65
C ASN A 271 -6.49 10.95 6.26
N THR A 272 -6.79 11.14 4.97
CA THR A 272 -7.92 11.98 4.53
C THR A 272 -9.30 11.43 4.89
N LEU A 273 -9.38 10.17 5.34
CA LEU A 273 -10.64 9.56 5.76
C LEU A 273 -11.02 9.90 7.21
N PHE A 274 -10.09 10.48 7.97
CA PHE A 274 -10.24 10.95 9.35
C PHE A 274 -10.40 12.48 9.40
#